data_AF-A0A9P0EBR1-F1
#
_entry.id   AF-A0A9P0EBR1-F1
#
_cell.length_a   1.000
_cell.length_b   1.000
_cell.length_c   1.000
_cell.angle_alpha   90.00
_cell.angle_beta   90.00
_cell.angle_gamma   90.00
#
_symmetry.space_group_name_H-M   'P 1'
#
loop_
_entity.id
_entity.type
_entity.pdbx_description
1 polymer ?
#
loop_
_entity_poly.entity_id
_entity_poly.type
_entity_poly.pdbx_seq_one_letter_code
_entity_poly.pdbx_strand_id
1 'polypeptide(L)'
;MVKVIRSQLGDLPTVLEDTFLISSDPKSKFRQTFIVITNSIMSITCAVSIYFLGLERSLEGAANFAVLTATNAIKHIIYYFRKEEVKKLLDITLKLQKEHKEDWERRMFETGSKDAWDDVHKFSCILTSYVVFVLVIPSLTDFFIGIFFPDGISISVHLPCEGLMDFLEPRSLEKLAFTVVVLMWCFEAITIHIGSESLTFIPIMYTKIELKIIINKLFIIKSLLTERKFGYENETKKLLREVITQHQMILE
;
A
#
# COMPACT_ATOMS: atom_id res chain seq x y z
N MET A 1 13.63 2.19 -7.26
CA MET A 1 12.26 2.22 -6.72
C MET A 1 11.26 2.89 -7.65
N VAL A 2 11.41 4.16 -8.05
CA VAL A 2 10.45 4.89 -8.91
C VAL A 2 10.23 4.26 -10.30
N LYS A 3 11.27 3.75 -10.95
CA LYS A 3 11.13 2.99 -12.22
C LYS A 3 10.51 1.61 -12.05
N VAL A 4 10.71 0.97 -10.90
CA VAL A 4 10.15 -0.35 -10.55
C VAL A 4 8.66 -0.22 -10.26
N ILE A 5 8.28 0.81 -9.49
CA ILE A 5 6.89 1.18 -9.30
C ILE A 5 6.25 1.42 -10.66
N ARG A 6 6.80 2.29 -11.53
CA ARG A 6 6.18 2.58 -12.84
C ARG A 6 6.11 1.38 -13.81
N SER A 7 7.07 0.46 -13.78
CA SER A 7 7.01 -0.78 -14.57
C SER A 7 6.12 -1.86 -13.95
N GLN A 8 5.85 -1.79 -12.64
CA GLN A 8 4.96 -2.68 -11.90
C GLN A 8 3.58 -2.05 -11.60
N LEU A 9 3.33 -0.79 -11.95
CA LEU A 9 2.02 -0.12 -11.90
C LEU A 9 1.00 -0.80 -12.84
N GLY A 10 1.47 -1.62 -13.80
CA GLY A 10 0.61 -2.50 -14.60
C GLY A 10 0.33 -3.86 -13.95
N ASP A 11 0.93 -4.16 -12.81
CA ASP A 11 0.90 -5.47 -12.14
C ASP A 11 0.85 -5.29 -10.62
N LEU A 12 -0.22 -4.62 -10.16
CA LEU A 12 -0.59 -4.49 -8.75
C LEU A 12 -0.42 -5.80 -7.96
N PRO A 13 -0.80 -6.97 -8.49
CA PRO A 13 -0.59 -8.26 -7.83
C PRO A 13 0.87 -8.57 -7.61
N THR A 14 1.78 -8.37 -8.56
CA THR A 14 3.21 -8.62 -8.29
C THR A 14 3.74 -7.65 -7.22
N VAL A 15 3.31 -6.38 -7.22
CA VAL A 15 3.67 -5.43 -6.16
C VAL A 15 3.13 -5.89 -4.81
N LEU A 16 1.89 -6.37 -4.75
CA LEU A 16 1.24 -6.78 -3.52
C LEU A 16 1.66 -8.20 -3.08
N GLU A 17 1.99 -9.10 -4.00
CA GLU A 17 2.62 -10.39 -3.73
C GLU A 17 4.06 -10.22 -3.25
N ASP A 18 4.79 -9.20 -3.70
CA ASP A 18 6.13 -8.88 -3.17
C ASP A 18 6.07 -8.10 -1.85
N THR A 19 5.04 -7.25 -1.67
CA THR A 19 4.87 -6.36 -0.50
C THR A 19 4.15 -7.05 0.67
N PHE A 20 3.06 -7.76 0.40
CA PHE A 20 2.34 -8.60 1.36
C PHE A 20 2.83 -10.04 1.34
N LEU A 21 3.84 -10.31 0.50
CA LEU A 21 4.53 -11.57 0.40
C LEU A 21 3.60 -12.74 0.04
N ILE A 22 2.38 -12.55 -0.47
CA ILE A 22 1.36 -13.59 -0.72
C ILE A 22 1.81 -14.51 -1.87
N SER A 23 2.83 -15.33 -1.65
CA SER A 23 3.30 -16.32 -2.62
C SER A 23 3.10 -17.74 -2.07
N SER A 24 2.75 -18.63 -2.99
CA SER A 24 2.56 -20.06 -2.76
C SER A 24 3.88 -20.82 -2.57
N ASP A 25 5.03 -20.18 -2.85
CA ASP A 25 6.36 -20.77 -2.70
C ASP A 25 6.72 -20.94 -1.21
N PRO A 26 7.15 -22.13 -0.75
CA PRO A 26 7.62 -22.34 0.62
C PRO A 26 8.72 -21.38 1.08
N LYS A 27 9.58 -20.86 0.18
CA LYS A 27 10.58 -19.83 0.54
C LYS A 27 9.93 -18.47 0.83
N SER A 28 8.86 -18.12 0.11
CA SER A 28 8.05 -16.94 0.43
C SER A 28 7.28 -17.13 1.74
N LYS A 29 6.79 -18.36 1.98
CA LYS A 29 6.38 -18.95 3.28
C LYS A 29 7.17 -18.40 4.46
N PHE A 30 8.45 -18.77 4.47
CA PHE A 30 9.37 -18.44 5.53
C PHE A 30 9.62 -16.93 5.65
N ARG A 31 9.77 -16.23 4.52
CA ARG A 31 9.99 -14.78 4.49
C ARG A 31 8.79 -14.00 5.04
N GLN A 32 7.56 -14.41 4.73
CA GLN A 32 6.32 -13.86 5.31
C GLN A 32 6.33 -13.99 6.83
N THR A 33 6.54 -15.21 7.33
CA THR A 33 6.50 -15.48 8.76
C THR A 33 7.58 -14.68 9.48
N PHE A 34 8.78 -14.59 8.92
CA PHE A 34 9.86 -13.77 9.46
C PHE A 34 9.44 -12.29 9.55
N ILE A 35 8.92 -11.72 8.46
CA ILE A 35 8.48 -10.32 8.39
C ILE A 35 7.33 -10.01 9.35
N VAL A 36 6.37 -10.92 9.51
CA VAL A 36 5.28 -10.77 10.48
C VAL A 36 5.82 -10.79 11.91
N ILE A 37 6.76 -11.70 12.21
CA ILE A 37 7.38 -11.79 13.54
C ILE A 37 8.21 -10.54 13.83
N THR A 38 9.08 -10.09 12.93
CA THR A 38 9.91 -8.90 13.14
C THR A 38 9.06 -7.64 13.31
N ASN A 39 8.01 -7.44 12.50
CA ASN A 39 7.09 -6.32 12.67
C ASN A 39 6.32 -6.38 13.98
N SER A 40 5.92 -7.58 14.42
CA SER A 40 5.21 -7.77 15.68
C SER A 40 6.13 -7.44 16.87
N ILE A 41 7.37 -7.91 16.85
CA ILE A 41 8.38 -7.58 17.86
C ILE A 41 8.61 -6.06 17.87
N MET A 42 8.87 -5.44 16.73
CA MET A 42 9.11 -3.99 16.66
C MET A 42 7.89 -3.17 17.11
N SER A 43 6.68 -3.62 16.81
CA SER A 43 5.45 -2.97 17.29
C SER A 43 5.31 -3.03 18.81
N ILE A 44 5.66 -4.18 19.41
CA ILE A 44 5.71 -4.34 20.87
C ILE A 44 6.80 -3.44 21.46
N THR A 45 7.99 -3.43 20.86
CA THR A 45 9.10 -2.56 21.27
C THR A 45 8.71 -1.08 21.22
N CYS A 46 7.99 -0.65 20.18
CA CYS A 46 7.44 0.70 20.07
C CYS A 46 6.44 0.98 21.21
N ALA A 47 5.49 0.06 21.47
CA ALA A 47 4.50 0.22 22.53
C ALA A 47 5.14 0.34 23.93
N VAL A 48 6.13 -0.52 24.21
CA VAL A 48 6.93 -0.47 25.44
C VAL A 48 7.70 0.84 25.52
N SER A 49 8.31 1.29 24.42
CA SER A 49 9.01 2.56 24.37
C SER A 49 8.10 3.76 24.63
N ILE A 50 6.89 3.77 24.08
CA ILE A 50 5.90 4.83 24.32
C ILE A 50 5.49 4.86 25.79
N TYR A 51 5.34 3.68 26.42
CA TYR A 51 5.08 3.59 27.85
C TYR A 51 6.21 4.22 28.68
N PHE A 52 7.48 3.89 28.40
CA PHE A 52 8.62 4.52 29.07
C PHE A 52 8.69 6.04 28.82
N LEU A 53 8.51 6.47 27.57
CA LEU A 53 8.58 7.87 27.20
C LEU A 53 7.45 8.69 27.83
N GLY A 54 6.25 8.12 28.01
CA GLY A 54 5.14 8.74 28.72
C GLY A 54 5.27 8.75 30.25
N LEU A 55 6.06 7.84 30.82
CA LEU A 55 6.42 7.88 32.24
C LEU A 55 7.48 8.95 32.53
N GLU A 56 8.42 9.17 31.62
CA GLU A 56 9.56 10.07 31.83
C GLU A 56 9.36 11.48 31.23
N ARG A 57 8.55 11.63 30.16
CA ARG A 57 8.40 12.87 29.38
C ARG A 57 6.99 13.05 28.78
N SER A 58 6.79 14.15 28.05
CA SER A 58 5.59 14.41 27.25
C SER A 58 5.53 13.46 26.03
N LEU A 59 4.35 12.90 25.78
CA LEU A 59 4.07 12.03 24.62
C LEU A 59 3.91 12.80 23.30
N GLU A 60 3.96 14.13 23.30
CA GLU A 60 3.62 14.96 22.14
C GLU A 60 4.42 14.60 20.88
N GLY A 61 5.72 14.31 21.02
CA GLY A 61 6.58 13.87 19.91
C GLY A 61 6.38 12.41 19.47
N ALA A 62 5.93 11.54 20.38
CA ALA A 62 5.79 10.10 20.15
C ALA A 62 4.36 9.66 19.78
N ALA A 63 3.35 10.51 20.03
CA ALA A 63 1.94 10.19 19.82
C ALA A 63 1.61 9.86 18.36
N ASN A 64 2.21 10.59 17.40
CA ASN A 64 2.04 10.32 15.98
C ASN A 64 2.56 8.92 15.59
N PHE A 65 3.71 8.52 16.16
CA PHE A 65 4.27 7.18 15.92
C PHE A 65 3.48 6.09 16.61
N ALA A 66 2.88 6.36 17.78
CA ALA A 66 1.98 5.44 18.46
C ALA A 66 0.77 5.08 17.60
N VAL A 67 0.10 6.08 17.04
CA VAL A 67 -1.07 5.89 16.17
C VAL A 67 -0.69 5.14 14.89
N LEU A 68 0.45 5.49 14.27
CA LEU A 68 0.93 4.82 13.08
C LEU A 68 1.29 3.34 13.35
N THR A 69 1.96 3.07 14.46
CA THR A 69 2.31 1.72 14.91
C THR A 69 1.06 0.88 15.16
N ALA A 70 0.10 1.41 15.91
CA ALA A 70 -1.15 0.70 16.20
C ALA A 70 -1.94 0.40 14.91
N THR A 71 -2.04 1.39 14.01
CA THR A 71 -2.73 1.23 12.73
C THR A 71 -2.07 0.16 11.87
N ASN A 72 -0.74 0.18 11.76
CA ASN A 72 -0.01 -0.82 10.98
C ASN A 72 -0.10 -2.21 11.60
N ALA A 73 0.00 -2.35 12.92
CA ALA A 73 -0.16 -3.61 13.62
C ALA A 73 -1.56 -4.23 13.37
N ILE A 74 -2.62 -3.41 13.47
CA ILE A 74 -3.99 -3.85 13.15
C ILE A 74 -4.09 -4.29 11.69
N LYS A 75 -3.54 -3.52 10.75
CA LYS A 75 -3.51 -3.87 9.32
C LYS A 75 -2.82 -5.21 9.09
N HIS A 76 -1.66 -5.46 9.71
CA HIS A 76 -0.95 -6.73 9.64
C HIS A 76 -1.79 -7.92 10.12
N ILE A 77 -2.44 -7.77 11.28
CA ILE A 77 -3.30 -8.80 11.85
C ILE A 77 -4.46 -9.11 10.88
N ILE A 78 -5.13 -8.07 10.39
CA ILE A 78 -6.24 -8.22 9.43
C ILE A 78 -5.75 -8.95 8.18
N TYR A 79 -4.64 -8.51 7.57
CA TYR A 79 -4.14 -9.12 6.34
C TYR A 79 -3.68 -10.56 6.53
N TYR A 80 -3.09 -10.89 7.68
CA TYR A 80 -2.70 -12.25 8.00
C TYR A 80 -3.91 -13.17 8.09
N PHE A 81 -4.97 -12.75 8.81
CA PHE A 81 -6.19 -13.55 8.96
C PHE A 81 -7.09 -13.55 7.72
N ARG A 82 -7.03 -12.52 6.88
CA ARG A 82 -7.84 -12.36 5.67
C ARG A 82 -7.07 -12.58 4.38
N LYS A 83 -5.97 -13.34 4.43
CA LYS A 83 -5.06 -13.52 3.29
C LYS A 83 -5.75 -14.11 2.05
N GLU A 84 -6.72 -15.00 2.24
CA GLU A 84 -7.43 -15.65 1.14
C GLU A 84 -8.41 -14.68 0.48
N GLU A 85 -9.09 -13.85 1.27
CA GLU A 85 -9.98 -12.79 0.78
C GLU A 85 -9.20 -11.70 0.04
N VAL A 86 -8.04 -11.32 0.56
CA VAL A 86 -7.11 -10.38 -0.11
C VAL A 86 -6.67 -10.96 -1.44
N LYS A 87 -6.27 -12.24 -1.47
CA LYS A 87 -5.89 -12.91 -2.72
C LYS A 87 -7.04 -12.93 -3.73
N LYS A 88 -8.26 -13.26 -3.29
CA LYS A 88 -9.45 -13.22 -4.14
C LYS A 88 -9.66 -11.82 -4.74
N LEU A 89 -9.49 -10.76 -3.94
CA LEU A 89 -9.62 -9.38 -4.41
C LEU A 89 -8.57 -9.03 -5.48
N LEU A 90 -7.33 -9.51 -5.30
CA LEU A 90 -6.27 -9.35 -6.30
C LEU A 90 -6.59 -10.09 -7.60
N ASP A 91 -7.05 -11.32 -7.50
CA ASP A 91 -7.44 -12.14 -8.65
C ASP A 91 -8.58 -11.50 -9.44
N ILE A 92 -9.59 -10.92 -8.76
CA ILE A 92 -10.67 -10.15 -9.39
C ILE A 92 -10.10 -8.91 -10.09
N THR A 93 -9.24 -8.15 -9.41
CA THR A 93 -8.64 -6.92 -9.95
C THR A 93 -7.82 -7.21 -11.22
N LEU A 94 -7.07 -8.31 -11.22
CA LEU A 94 -6.34 -8.83 -12.37
C LEU A 94 -7.24 -9.19 -13.54
N LYS A 95 -8.34 -9.86 -13.21
CA LYS A 95 -9.29 -10.33 -14.20
C LYS A 95 -9.95 -9.15 -14.90
N LEU A 96 -10.39 -8.13 -14.14
CA LEU A 96 -10.93 -6.89 -14.69
C LEU A 96 -9.97 -6.23 -15.68
N GLN A 97 -8.68 -6.13 -15.33
CA GLN A 97 -7.67 -5.56 -16.22
C GLN A 97 -7.49 -6.34 -17.54
N LYS A 98 -7.75 -7.65 -17.56
CA LYS A 98 -7.51 -8.53 -18.71
C LYS A 98 -8.74 -8.77 -19.59
N GLU A 99 -9.95 -8.56 -19.07
CA GLU A 99 -11.19 -9.03 -19.72
C GLU A 99 -11.76 -8.13 -20.80
N HIS A 100 -11.14 -6.99 -21.08
CA HIS A 100 -11.57 -6.06 -22.12
C HIS A 100 -11.29 -6.60 -23.52
N LYS A 101 -12.35 -6.93 -24.26
CA LYS A 101 -12.26 -7.51 -25.61
C LYS A 101 -12.15 -6.43 -26.68
N GLU A 102 -12.85 -5.31 -26.50
CA GLU A 102 -12.92 -4.26 -27.50
C GLU A 102 -11.92 -3.13 -27.21
N ASP A 103 -11.38 -2.50 -28.25
CA ASP A 103 -10.35 -1.46 -28.12
C ASP A 103 -10.86 -0.19 -27.43
N TRP A 104 -12.16 0.07 -27.47
CA TRP A 104 -12.75 1.20 -26.74
C TRP A 104 -12.88 0.88 -25.24
N GLU A 105 -13.16 -0.37 -24.86
CA GLU A 105 -13.20 -0.82 -23.45
C GLU A 105 -11.81 -0.69 -22.84
N ARG A 106 -10.78 -1.20 -23.54
CA ARG A 106 -9.38 -1.08 -23.11
C ARG A 106 -8.97 0.37 -22.93
N ARG A 107 -9.23 1.23 -23.92
CA ARG A 107 -8.90 2.66 -23.81
C ARG A 107 -9.64 3.35 -22.67
N MET A 108 -10.92 3.03 -22.45
CA MET A 108 -11.67 3.56 -21.32
C MET A 108 -11.08 3.11 -19.99
N PHE A 109 -10.68 1.85 -19.89
CA PHE A 109 -10.07 1.31 -18.68
C PHE A 109 -8.70 1.92 -18.41
N GLU A 110 -7.81 1.94 -19.40
CA GLU A 110 -6.47 2.54 -19.30
C GLU A 110 -6.55 4.02 -18.92
N THR A 111 -7.43 4.79 -19.59
CA THR A 111 -7.59 6.21 -19.30
C THR A 111 -8.19 6.43 -17.90
N GLY A 112 -9.19 5.64 -17.53
CA GLY A 112 -9.84 5.77 -16.21
C GLY A 112 -8.99 5.30 -15.04
N SER A 113 -8.11 4.32 -15.25
CA SER A 113 -7.24 3.76 -14.21
C SER A 113 -5.94 4.54 -14.04
N LYS A 114 -5.49 5.25 -15.08
CA LYS A 114 -4.26 6.07 -15.04
C LYS A 114 -4.29 7.08 -13.89
N ASP A 115 -5.38 7.80 -13.72
CA ASP A 115 -5.50 8.81 -12.66
C ASP A 115 -5.37 8.16 -11.27
N ALA A 116 -5.97 6.98 -11.07
CA ALA A 116 -5.88 6.25 -9.81
C ALA A 116 -4.44 5.83 -9.50
N TRP A 117 -3.70 5.37 -10.51
CA TRP A 117 -2.31 4.99 -10.37
C TRP A 117 -1.37 6.18 -10.18
N ASP A 118 -1.64 7.30 -10.83
CA ASP A 118 -0.91 8.54 -10.62
C ASP A 118 -1.10 9.04 -9.17
N ASP A 119 -2.30 8.86 -8.58
CA ASP A 119 -2.56 9.19 -7.18
C ASP A 119 -1.85 8.26 -6.20
N VAL A 120 -1.86 6.93 -6.45
CA VAL A 120 -1.05 5.97 -5.67
C VAL A 120 0.44 6.33 -5.75
N HIS A 121 0.93 6.72 -6.92
CA HIS A 121 2.31 7.13 -7.10
C HIS A 121 2.67 8.40 -6.31
N LYS A 122 1.83 9.44 -6.36
CA LYS A 122 2.01 10.67 -5.57
C LYS A 122 2.00 10.35 -4.08
N PHE A 123 1.03 9.56 -3.62
CA PHE A 123 0.92 9.14 -2.22
C PHE A 123 2.18 8.41 -1.75
N SER A 124 2.68 7.47 -2.56
CA SER A 124 3.92 6.74 -2.29
C SER A 124 5.13 7.68 -2.20
N CYS A 125 5.23 8.64 -3.12
CA CYS A 125 6.32 9.62 -3.13
C CYS A 125 6.29 10.54 -1.91
N ILE A 126 5.11 11.00 -1.49
CA ILE A 126 4.95 11.85 -0.30
C ILE A 126 5.43 11.11 0.95
N LEU A 127 4.94 9.88 1.17
CA LEU A 127 5.31 9.10 2.36
C LEU A 127 6.79 8.70 2.36
N THR A 128 7.33 8.29 1.21
CA THR A 128 8.76 7.97 1.09
C THR A 128 9.61 9.21 1.34
N SER A 129 9.23 10.36 0.79
CA SER A 129 9.93 11.63 1.00
C SER A 129 9.90 12.04 2.46
N TYR A 130 8.77 11.85 3.15
CA TYR A 130 8.68 12.08 4.58
C TYR A 130 9.71 11.26 5.36
N VAL A 131 9.79 9.94 5.16
CA VAL A 131 10.80 9.11 5.85
C VAL A 131 12.22 9.55 5.52
N VAL A 132 12.52 9.80 4.24
CA VAL A 132 13.87 10.17 3.82
C VAL A 132 14.29 11.53 4.39
N PHE A 133 13.48 12.57 4.17
CA PHE A 133 13.86 13.94 4.50
C PHE A 133 13.58 14.32 5.95
N VAL A 134 12.60 13.70 6.60
CA VAL A 134 12.22 14.04 7.98
C VAL A 134 12.85 13.08 9.00
N LEU A 135 13.07 11.80 8.65
CA LEU A 135 13.65 10.82 9.58
C LEU A 135 15.11 10.49 9.24
N VAL A 136 15.37 9.93 8.07
CA VAL A 136 16.69 9.37 7.72
C VAL A 136 17.77 10.46 7.66
N ILE A 137 17.53 11.52 6.89
CA ILE A 137 18.54 12.58 6.70
C ILE A 137 18.86 13.26 8.04
N PRO A 138 17.89 13.71 8.86
CA PRO A 138 18.20 14.32 10.15
C PRO A 138 18.92 13.38 11.12
N SER A 139 18.48 12.12 11.24
CA SER A 139 19.12 11.15 12.14
C SER A 139 20.56 10.85 11.74
N LEU A 140 20.83 10.66 10.44
CA LEU A 140 22.20 10.43 9.97
C LEU A 140 23.06 11.68 10.09
N THR A 141 22.50 12.85 9.79
CA THR A 141 23.23 14.13 9.90
C THR A 141 23.61 14.41 11.35
N ASP A 142 22.71 14.18 12.32
CA ASP A 142 23.04 14.33 13.74
C ASP A 142 24.20 13.43 14.16
N PHE A 143 24.19 12.18 13.70
CA PHE A 143 25.28 11.24 13.98
C PHE A 143 26.62 11.74 13.39
N PHE A 144 26.64 12.12 12.11
CA PHE A 144 27.88 12.60 11.47
C PHE A 144 28.37 13.91 12.07
N ILE A 145 27.48 14.87 12.38
CA ILE A 145 27.85 16.09 13.09
C ILE A 145 28.40 15.74 14.47
N GLY A 146 27.80 14.79 15.17
CA GLY A 146 28.26 14.30 16.46
C GLY A 146 29.68 13.73 16.47
N ILE A 147 30.12 13.13 15.35
CA ILE A 147 31.50 12.66 15.21
C ILE A 147 32.49 13.83 15.15
N PHE A 148 32.16 14.90 14.42
CA PHE A 148 33.06 16.05 14.24
C PHE A 148 32.94 17.08 15.36
N PHE A 149 31.77 17.17 16.00
CA PHE A 149 31.41 18.12 17.04
C PHE A 149 30.62 17.42 18.16
N PRO A 150 31.31 16.69 19.06
CA PRO A 150 30.67 15.89 20.10
C PRO A 150 29.71 16.69 20.98
N ASP A 151 30.11 17.92 21.33
CA ASP A 151 29.35 18.85 22.18
C ASP A 151 28.34 19.71 21.40
N GLY A 152 28.18 19.48 20.09
CA GLY A 152 27.25 20.23 19.26
C GLY A 152 25.78 19.96 19.63
N ILE A 153 24.91 20.93 19.39
CA ILE A 153 23.45 20.79 19.62
C ILE A 153 22.92 19.58 18.84
N SER A 154 22.07 18.76 19.49
CA SER A 154 21.39 17.65 18.82
C SER A 154 20.36 18.17 17.83
N ILE A 155 20.42 17.67 16.60
CA ILE A 155 19.41 17.89 15.55
C ILE A 155 18.57 16.63 15.30
N SER A 156 18.67 15.64 16.21
CA SER A 156 17.90 14.40 16.12
C SER A 156 16.40 14.68 16.18
N VAL A 157 15.65 14.02 15.31
CA VAL A 157 14.18 14.00 15.36
C VAL A 157 13.69 12.86 16.25
N HIS A 158 12.47 12.99 16.75
CA HIS A 158 11.78 11.90 17.44
C HIS A 158 11.63 10.70 16.50
N LEU A 159 11.93 9.51 17.03
CA LEU A 159 11.85 8.24 16.31
C LEU A 159 10.90 7.28 17.02
N PRO A 160 10.31 6.31 16.28
CA PRO A 160 9.73 5.14 16.93
C PRO A 160 10.79 4.47 17.81
N CYS A 161 10.42 4.06 19.02
CA CYS A 161 11.34 3.49 20.02
C CYS A 161 12.29 4.46 20.74
N GLU A 162 12.11 5.78 20.64
CA GLU A 162 12.99 6.76 21.30
C GLU A 162 13.12 6.56 22.82
N GLY A 163 12.04 6.21 23.51
CA GLY A 163 12.07 5.95 24.95
C GLY A 163 12.96 4.78 25.36
N LEU A 164 13.29 3.87 24.44
CA LEU A 164 14.31 2.85 24.65
C LEU A 164 15.72 3.32 24.22
N MET A 165 15.78 4.18 23.21
CA MET A 165 17.03 4.76 22.72
C MET A 165 17.63 5.83 23.64
N ASP A 166 16.84 6.35 24.58
CA ASP A 166 17.28 7.32 25.58
C ASP A 166 18.18 6.69 26.65
N PHE A 167 18.15 5.36 26.82
CA PHE A 167 19.11 4.63 27.65
C PHE A 167 20.49 4.46 26.99
N LEU A 168 20.61 4.76 25.69
CA LEU A 168 21.86 4.65 24.94
C LEU A 168 22.59 5.99 24.91
N GLU A 169 23.92 5.94 24.97
CA GLU A 169 24.75 7.15 24.85
C GLU A 169 24.42 7.90 23.55
N PRO A 170 24.19 9.23 23.60
CA PRO A 170 23.96 10.05 22.41
C PRO A 170 25.10 9.89 21.40
N ARG A 171 24.75 9.79 20.11
CA ARG A 171 25.72 9.69 19.00
C ARG A 171 26.70 8.51 19.08
N SER A 172 26.41 7.52 19.94
CA SER A 172 27.17 6.28 19.98
C SER A 172 26.89 5.40 18.75
N LEU A 173 27.85 4.51 18.44
CA LEU A 173 27.66 3.51 17.38
C LEU A 173 26.49 2.58 17.69
N GLU A 174 26.26 2.27 18.97
CA GLU A 174 25.12 1.46 19.43
C GLU A 174 23.79 2.15 19.13
N LYS A 175 23.66 3.44 19.48
CA LYS A 175 22.47 4.23 19.15
C LYS A 175 22.26 4.35 17.64
N LEU A 176 23.32 4.48 16.85
CA LEU A 176 23.21 4.46 15.38
C LEU A 176 22.71 3.11 14.87
N ALA A 177 23.28 2.00 15.34
CA ALA A 177 22.87 0.66 14.92
C ALA A 177 21.37 0.43 15.20
N PHE A 178 20.90 0.83 16.39
CA PHE A 178 19.49 0.77 16.74
C PHE A 178 18.64 1.72 15.87
N THR A 179 19.12 2.94 15.63
CA THR A 179 18.46 3.91 14.73
C THR A 179 18.26 3.34 13.33
N VAL A 180 19.27 2.67 12.77
CA VAL A 180 19.18 2.04 11.44
C VAL A 180 18.10 0.97 11.42
N VAL A 181 18.00 0.13 12.45
CA VAL A 181 16.94 -0.89 12.57
C VAL A 181 15.56 -0.23 12.63
N VAL A 182 15.40 0.83 13.42
CA VAL A 182 14.15 1.60 13.50
C VAL A 182 13.79 2.22 12.14
N LEU A 183 14.74 2.85 11.45
CA LEU A 183 14.52 3.45 10.13
C LEU A 183 14.14 2.39 9.09
N MET A 184 14.78 1.22 9.10
CA MET A 184 14.41 0.09 8.24
C MET A 184 12.96 -0.34 8.50
N TRP A 185 12.58 -0.44 9.78
CA TRP A 185 11.20 -0.74 10.16
C TRP A 185 10.23 0.36 9.70
N CYS A 186 10.60 1.65 9.77
CA CYS A 186 9.77 2.74 9.24
C CYS A 186 9.52 2.60 7.73
N PHE A 187 10.55 2.25 6.95
CA PHE A 187 10.39 2.01 5.51
C PHE A 187 9.44 0.85 5.23
N GLU A 188 9.56 -0.24 5.97
CA GLU A 188 8.69 -1.40 5.86
C GLU A 188 7.24 -1.03 6.22
N ALA A 189 7.04 -0.38 7.36
CA ALA A 189 5.77 0.10 7.85
C ALA A 189 5.05 1.02 6.84
N ILE A 190 5.78 1.94 6.21
CA ILE A 190 5.22 2.80 5.15
C ILE A 190 4.88 2.01 3.89
N THR A 191 5.73 1.07 3.48
CA THR A 191 5.47 0.25 2.30
C THR A 191 4.17 -0.55 2.47
N ILE A 192 3.98 -1.12 3.65
CA ILE A 192 2.77 -1.87 4.01
C ILE A 192 1.56 -0.94 4.07
N HIS A 193 1.72 0.27 4.62
CA HIS A 193 0.67 1.27 4.62
C HIS A 193 0.25 1.65 3.19
N ILE A 194 1.20 1.97 2.31
CA ILE A 194 0.94 2.27 0.88
C ILE A 194 0.21 1.10 0.22
N GLY A 195 0.70 -0.11 0.40
CA GLY A 195 0.08 -1.31 -0.16
C GLY A 195 -1.36 -1.50 0.31
N SER A 196 -1.61 -1.24 1.59
CA SER A 196 -2.93 -1.45 2.22
C SER A 196 -3.99 -0.47 1.70
N GLU A 197 -3.61 0.80 1.56
CA GLU A 197 -4.47 1.84 1.00
C GLU A 197 -4.70 1.58 -0.49
N SER A 198 -3.65 1.17 -1.21
CA SER A 198 -3.74 0.83 -2.64
C SER A 198 -4.67 -0.37 -2.90
N LEU A 199 -4.62 -1.40 -2.05
CA LEU A 199 -5.49 -2.57 -2.11
C LEU A 199 -6.97 -2.20 -1.93
N THR A 200 -7.28 -1.11 -1.25
CA THR A 200 -8.66 -0.64 -1.09
C THR A 200 -9.05 0.32 -2.22
N PHE A 201 -8.18 1.28 -2.53
CA PHE A 201 -8.46 2.35 -3.48
C PHE A 201 -8.54 1.84 -4.93
N ILE A 202 -7.60 0.99 -5.36
CA ILE A 202 -7.57 0.52 -6.75
C ILE A 202 -8.81 -0.29 -7.11
N PRO A 203 -9.26 -1.29 -6.32
CA PRO A 203 -10.48 -2.03 -6.64
C PRO A 203 -11.73 -1.15 -6.69
N ILE A 204 -11.86 -0.15 -5.81
CA ILE A 204 -12.98 0.82 -5.87
C ILE A 204 -12.96 1.58 -7.21
N MET A 205 -11.77 2.04 -7.62
CA MET A 205 -11.60 2.76 -8.88
C MET A 205 -11.87 1.86 -10.09
N TYR A 206 -11.39 0.62 -10.07
CA TYR A 206 -11.61 -0.36 -11.14
C TYR A 206 -13.11 -0.69 -11.26
N THR A 207 -13.80 -0.96 -10.15
CA THR A 207 -15.25 -1.17 -10.13
C THR A 207 -16.01 0.03 -10.69
N LYS A 208 -15.60 1.25 -10.33
CA LYS A 208 -16.21 2.47 -10.89
C LYS A 208 -16.04 2.56 -12.41
N ILE A 209 -14.87 2.16 -12.93
CA ILE A 209 -14.59 2.15 -14.37
C ILE A 209 -15.43 1.07 -15.07
N GLU A 210 -15.51 -0.13 -14.49
CA GLU A 210 -16.34 -1.22 -15.00
C GLU A 210 -17.81 -0.82 -15.11
N LEU A 211 -18.35 -0.15 -14.09
CA LEU A 211 -19.72 0.34 -14.12
C LEU A 211 -19.94 1.35 -15.26
N LYS A 212 -18.95 2.21 -15.56
CA LYS A 212 -19.03 3.11 -16.73
C LYS A 212 -19.01 2.34 -18.05
N ILE A 213 -18.20 1.28 -18.15
CA ILE A 213 -18.17 0.40 -19.34
C ILE A 213 -19.53 -0.28 -19.53
N ILE A 214 -20.12 -0.82 -18.46
CA ILE A 214 -21.46 -1.42 -18.47
C ILE A 214 -22.53 -0.42 -18.92
N ILE A 215 -22.52 0.81 -18.38
CA ILE A 215 -23.46 1.86 -18.78
C ILE A 215 -23.33 2.18 -20.28
N ASN A 216 -22.10 2.27 -20.80
CA ASN A 216 -21.88 2.51 -22.22
C ASN A 216 -22.37 1.35 -23.09
N LYS A 217 -22.16 0.09 -22.67
CA LYS A 217 -22.72 -1.08 -23.36
C LYS A 217 -24.25 -1.03 -23.41
N LEU A 218 -24.91 -0.69 -22.30
CA LEU A 218 -26.36 -0.53 -22.25
C LEU A 218 -26.85 0.58 -23.18
N PHE A 219 -26.10 1.68 -23.31
CA PHE A 219 -26.42 2.75 -24.25
C PHE A 219 -26.32 2.28 -25.72
N ILE A 220 -25.29 1.52 -26.07
CA ILE A 220 -25.13 0.91 -27.40
C ILE A 220 -26.31 -0.03 -27.69
N ILE A 221 -26.66 -0.92 -26.74
CA ILE A 221 -27.80 -1.84 -26.86
C ILE A 221 -29.11 -1.05 -27.06
N LYS A 222 -29.32 0.03 -26.31
CA LYS A 222 -30.50 0.88 -26.43
C LYS A 222 -30.59 1.55 -27.81
N SER A 223 -29.48 2.08 -28.33
CA SER A 223 -29.42 2.66 -29.69
C SER A 223 -29.75 1.60 -30.74
N LEU A 224 -29.15 0.40 -30.66
CA LEU A 224 -29.45 -0.72 -31.56
C LEU A 224 -30.93 -1.11 -31.56
N LEU A 225 -31.57 -1.13 -30.39
CA LEU A 225 -33.00 -1.41 -30.24
C LEU A 225 -33.90 -0.29 -30.79
N THR A 226 -33.44 0.96 -30.73
CA THR A 226 -34.23 2.14 -31.11
C THR A 226 -34.11 2.46 -32.61
N GLU A 227 -32.95 2.20 -33.22
CA GLU A 227 -32.63 2.69 -34.56
C GLU A 227 -33.13 1.80 -35.72
N ARG A 228 -33.27 0.46 -35.62
CA ARG A 228 -33.69 -0.37 -36.78
C ARG A 228 -34.50 -1.64 -36.51
N LYS A 229 -35.43 -1.87 -37.45
CA LYS A 229 -36.38 -2.97 -37.65
C LYS A 229 -35.69 -4.35 -37.81
N PHE A 230 -36.30 -5.39 -37.24
CA PHE A 230 -36.19 -6.83 -37.54
C PHE A 230 -34.83 -7.35 -38.06
N GLY A 231 -34.08 -8.08 -37.21
CA GLY A 231 -32.93 -8.91 -37.64
C GLY A 231 -31.80 -9.09 -36.62
N TYR A 232 -31.68 -8.18 -35.66
CA TYR A 232 -30.57 -8.16 -34.68
C TYR A 232 -30.90 -8.75 -33.32
N GLU A 233 -32.05 -9.42 -33.19
CA GLU A 233 -32.56 -9.89 -31.88
C GLU A 233 -31.58 -10.84 -31.17
N ASN A 234 -30.86 -11.68 -31.94
CA ASN A 234 -29.84 -12.58 -31.40
C ASN A 234 -28.57 -11.84 -30.95
N GLU A 235 -28.16 -10.78 -31.65
CA GLU A 235 -26.97 -10.01 -31.32
C GLU A 235 -27.20 -9.13 -30.08
N THR A 236 -28.38 -8.51 -29.99
CA THR A 236 -28.84 -7.80 -28.79
C THR A 236 -28.95 -8.74 -27.59
N LYS A 237 -29.53 -9.93 -27.74
CA LYS A 237 -29.60 -10.93 -26.66
C LYS A 237 -28.21 -11.36 -26.19
N LYS A 238 -27.25 -11.52 -27.11
CA LYS A 238 -25.86 -11.84 -26.78
C LYS A 238 -25.20 -10.72 -25.99
N LEU A 239 -25.28 -9.47 -26.45
CA LEU A 239 -24.75 -8.29 -25.77
C LEU A 239 -25.37 -8.10 -24.38
N LEU A 240 -26.68 -8.28 -24.26
CA LEU A 240 -27.39 -8.19 -22.97
C LEU A 240 -26.88 -9.26 -22.00
N ARG A 241 -26.68 -10.50 -22.48
CA ARG A 241 -26.14 -11.59 -21.67
C ARG A 241 -24.71 -11.30 -21.23
N GLU A 242 -23.88 -10.75 -22.11
CA GLU A 242 -22.52 -10.32 -21.78
C GLU A 242 -22.51 -9.23 -20.70
N VAL A 243 -23.40 -8.23 -20.80
CA VAL A 243 -23.56 -7.21 -19.76
C VAL A 243 -24.03 -7.81 -18.43
N ILE A 244 -25.00 -8.72 -18.43
CA ILE A 244 -25.50 -9.38 -17.21
C ILE A 244 -24.38 -10.19 -16.55
N THR A 245 -23.64 -10.99 -17.33
CA THR A 245 -22.52 -11.78 -16.81
C THR A 245 -21.40 -10.89 -16.27
N GLN A 246 -21.07 -9.81 -16.96
CA GLN A 246 -20.07 -8.84 -16.49
C GLN A 246 -20.51 -8.15 -15.19
N HIS A 247 -21.78 -7.78 -15.08
CA HIS A 247 -22.33 -7.18 -13.86
C HIS A 247 -22.37 -8.15 -12.68
N GLN A 248 -22.78 -9.40 -12.89
CA GLN A 248 -22.81 -10.44 -11.86
C GLN A 248 -21.41 -10.72 -11.31
N MET A 249 -20.42 -10.81 -12.18
CA MET A 249 -19.02 -11.02 -11.79
C MET A 249 -18.44 -9.89 -10.92
N ILE A 250 -18.89 -8.65 -11.10
CA ILE A 250 -18.45 -7.52 -10.26
C ILE A 250 -19.09 -7.59 -8.86
N LEU A 251 -20.24 -8.24 -8.72
CA LEU A 251 -20.99 -8.34 -7.47
C LEU A 251 -20.60 -9.55 -6.60
N GLU A 252 -19.88 -10.54 -7.15
CA GLU A 252 -19.45 -11.81 -6.49
C GLU A 252 -18.03 -11.77 -5.91
#